data_AF-B0BYY8-F1
#
_entry.id   AF-B0BYY8-F1
#
_cell.length_a   1.000
_cell.length_b   1.000
_cell.length_c   1.000
_cell.angle_alpha   90.00
_cell.angle_beta   90.00
_cell.angle_gamma   90.00
#
_symmetry.space_group_name_H-M   'P 1'
#
loop_
_entity.id
_entity.type
_entity.pdbx_description
1 polymer ?
#
loop_
_entity_poly.entity_id
_entity_poly.type
_entity_poly.pdbx_seq_one_letter_code
_entity_poly.pdbx_strand_id
1 'polypeptide(L)'
;MRALNEGAPNAFLCALVLRRLNDWVLQVRAAAREYIPTMAAHTQPEYLVEALWALLLSVHTWGRVQTEDLDVLMNLLSIADVPSRLVSKLIQSTTGPAARILGQVGRTPVLDPFLPILCEQAIQPAVRAKAYRSQLEGCMVWFEGRKWVWTDRRWCQGQYVPVLGERKIRVYRPFLELLAKAAQDDSPIVQRFAGDVLLAKLDDLGGDACPIATRLSTDAYPSVAERGVFAVKRIEG
;
A
#
# COMPACT_ATOMS: atom_id res chain seq x y z
N MET A 1 19.89 -24.82 -9.12
CA MET A 1 19.71 -23.57 -9.90
C MET A 1 21.08 -23.08 -10.38
N ARG A 2 21.63 -23.67 -11.45
CA ARG A 2 22.90 -23.20 -12.05
C ARG A 2 22.70 -22.77 -13.52
N ALA A 3 21.44 -22.60 -13.97
CA ALA A 3 21.10 -22.67 -15.39
C ALA A 3 20.25 -21.49 -15.94
N LEU A 4 20.11 -20.36 -15.24
CA LEU A 4 19.41 -19.17 -15.78
C LEU A 4 20.24 -17.88 -15.57
N ASN A 5 21.55 -17.91 -15.88
CA ASN A 5 22.36 -16.68 -15.82
C ASN A 5 21.86 -15.61 -16.80
N GLU A 6 20.93 -15.99 -17.68
CA GLU A 6 20.36 -15.19 -18.76
C GLU A 6 19.06 -14.46 -18.36
N GLY A 7 18.75 -14.37 -17.07
CA GLY A 7 17.49 -13.79 -16.58
C GLY A 7 16.30 -14.73 -16.75
N ALA A 8 15.14 -14.35 -16.20
CA ALA A 8 13.91 -15.10 -16.37
C ALA A 8 13.28 -14.79 -17.74
N PRO A 9 12.92 -15.81 -18.55
CA PRO A 9 12.43 -15.61 -19.91
C PRO A 9 10.97 -15.11 -19.97
N ASN A 10 10.23 -15.16 -18.86
CA ASN A 10 8.89 -14.58 -18.73
C ASN A 10 8.51 -14.41 -17.24
N ALA A 11 7.43 -13.68 -16.99
CA ALA A 11 6.91 -13.40 -15.64
C ALA A 11 6.55 -14.66 -14.84
N PHE A 12 6.01 -15.70 -15.49
CA PHE A 12 5.63 -16.94 -14.82
C PHE A 12 6.85 -17.68 -14.26
N LEU A 13 7.88 -17.88 -15.08
CA LEU A 13 9.12 -18.51 -14.66
C LEU A 13 9.86 -17.64 -13.63
N CYS A 14 9.81 -16.31 -13.77
CA CYS A 14 10.31 -15.39 -12.74
C CYS A 14 9.61 -15.65 -11.40
N ALA A 15 8.28 -15.69 -11.38
CA ALA A 15 7.50 -15.92 -10.17
C ALA A 15 7.81 -17.29 -9.53
N LEU A 16 8.01 -18.34 -10.34
CA LEU A 16 8.41 -19.65 -9.84
C LEU A 16 9.79 -19.65 -9.17
N VAL A 17 10.75 -18.91 -9.72
CA VAL A 17 12.07 -18.76 -9.10
C VAL A 17 11.95 -17.98 -7.79
N LEU A 18 11.24 -16.85 -7.79
CA LEU A 18 11.02 -16.05 -6.56
C LEU A 18 10.30 -16.86 -5.47
N ARG A 19 9.37 -17.75 -5.85
CA ARG A 19 8.64 -18.61 -4.91
C ARG A 19 9.54 -19.56 -4.11
N ARG A 20 10.77 -19.79 -4.57
CA ARG A 20 11.78 -20.64 -3.91
C ARG A 20 12.36 -20.01 -2.64
N LEU A 21 12.16 -18.72 -2.44
CA LEU A 21 12.38 -18.05 -1.15
C LEU A 21 11.48 -18.61 -0.02
N ASN A 22 10.42 -19.35 -0.35
CA ASN A 22 9.54 -20.02 0.61
C ASN A 22 9.54 -21.56 0.40
N ASP A 23 10.69 -22.12 -0.05
CA ASP A 23 10.88 -23.56 -0.18
C ASP A 23 11.03 -24.24 1.19
N TRP A 24 10.70 -25.52 1.26
CA TRP A 24 10.84 -26.32 2.47
C TRP A 24 12.29 -26.72 2.76
N VAL A 25 13.12 -26.83 1.72
CA VAL A 25 14.55 -27.15 1.84
C VAL A 25 15.36 -25.88 2.11
N LEU A 26 16.09 -25.85 3.22
CA LEU A 26 16.94 -24.71 3.62
C LEU A 26 17.98 -24.36 2.54
N GLN A 27 18.62 -25.37 1.96
CA GLN A 27 19.64 -25.19 0.93
C GLN A 27 19.07 -24.59 -0.36
N VAL A 28 17.80 -24.87 -0.68
CA VAL A 28 17.12 -24.26 -1.84
C VAL A 28 16.85 -22.79 -1.59
N ARG A 29 16.45 -22.40 -0.37
CA ARG A 29 16.26 -20.99 -0.01
C ARG A 29 17.57 -20.22 -0.04
N ALA A 30 18.62 -20.76 0.56
CA ALA A 30 19.96 -20.15 0.52
C ALA A 30 20.44 -19.93 -0.92
N ALA A 31 20.34 -20.95 -1.78
CA ALA A 31 20.68 -20.83 -3.19
C ALA A 31 19.78 -19.80 -3.91
N ALA A 32 18.49 -19.73 -3.60
CA ALA A 32 17.60 -18.74 -4.17
C ALA A 32 17.99 -17.30 -3.78
N ARG A 33 18.36 -17.06 -2.51
CA ARG A 33 18.82 -15.75 -2.04
C ARG A 33 20.07 -15.27 -2.77
N GLU A 34 21.03 -16.15 -3.00
CA GLU A 34 22.25 -15.84 -3.75
C GLU A 34 21.96 -15.57 -5.23
N TYR A 35 21.02 -16.32 -5.80
CA TYR A 35 20.82 -16.37 -7.25
C TYR A 35 19.86 -15.31 -7.80
N ILE A 36 18.77 -15.05 -7.07
CA ILE A 36 17.69 -14.16 -7.50
C ILE A 36 18.21 -12.76 -7.87
N PRO A 37 19.09 -12.10 -7.10
CA PRO A 37 19.61 -10.79 -7.45
C PRO A 37 20.29 -10.77 -8.83
N THR A 38 21.14 -11.76 -9.11
CA THR A 38 21.86 -11.87 -10.40
C THR A 38 20.90 -12.15 -11.54
N MET A 39 19.95 -13.06 -11.36
CA MET A 39 18.93 -13.35 -12.38
C MET A 39 18.06 -12.11 -12.66
N ALA A 40 17.63 -11.41 -11.61
CA ALA A 40 16.77 -10.25 -11.73
C ALA A 40 17.45 -9.10 -12.48
N ALA A 41 18.76 -8.90 -12.30
CA ALA A 41 19.54 -7.91 -13.06
C ALA A 41 19.51 -8.13 -14.58
N HIS A 42 19.30 -9.37 -15.04
CA HIS A 42 19.21 -9.73 -16.45
C HIS A 42 17.77 -10.00 -16.91
N THR A 43 16.79 -9.88 -16.01
CA THR A 43 15.37 -10.12 -16.32
C THR A 43 14.74 -8.83 -16.82
N GLN A 44 13.88 -8.92 -17.84
CA GLN A 44 13.14 -7.74 -18.30
C GLN A 44 12.30 -7.16 -17.14
N PRO A 45 12.35 -5.83 -16.89
CA PRO A 45 11.65 -5.20 -15.78
C PRO A 45 10.14 -5.49 -15.75
N GLU A 46 9.51 -5.63 -16.92
CA GLU A 46 8.09 -5.99 -17.03
C GLU A 46 7.78 -7.35 -16.39
N TYR A 47 8.65 -8.34 -16.58
CA TYR A 47 8.47 -9.68 -16.00
C TYR A 47 8.65 -9.68 -14.49
N LEU A 48 9.57 -8.84 -13.98
CA LEU A 48 9.70 -8.62 -12.53
C LEU A 48 8.45 -7.97 -11.95
N VAL A 49 7.92 -6.93 -12.60
CA VAL A 49 6.71 -6.24 -12.15
C VAL A 49 5.52 -7.20 -12.09
N GLU A 50 5.25 -7.99 -13.13
CA GLU A 50 4.16 -8.97 -13.12
C GLU A 50 4.35 -10.06 -12.06
N ALA A 51 5.57 -10.58 -11.90
CA ALA A 51 5.88 -11.56 -10.87
C ALA A 51 5.68 -11.00 -9.45
N LEU A 52 6.20 -9.79 -9.18
CA LEU A 52 6.02 -9.11 -7.90
C LEU A 52 4.56 -8.80 -7.64
N TRP A 53 3.81 -8.34 -8.65
CA TRP A 53 2.38 -8.06 -8.56
C TRP A 53 1.58 -9.29 -8.14
N ALA A 54 1.91 -10.48 -8.65
CA ALA A 54 1.28 -11.72 -8.24
C ALA A 54 1.69 -12.16 -6.82
N LEU A 55 2.98 -12.10 -6.52
CA LEU A 55 3.53 -12.72 -5.31
C LEU A 55 3.32 -11.88 -4.03
N LEU A 56 3.47 -10.55 -4.11
CA LEU A 56 3.38 -9.67 -2.94
C LEU A 56 2.02 -9.77 -2.23
N LEU A 57 0.96 -10.13 -2.94
CA LEU A 57 -0.37 -10.35 -2.36
C LEU A 57 -0.41 -11.51 -1.38
N SER A 58 0.46 -12.50 -1.57
CA SER A 58 0.49 -13.76 -0.83
C SER A 58 1.72 -13.93 0.05
N VAL A 59 2.68 -12.99 0.03
CA VAL A 59 3.93 -13.13 0.78
C VAL A 59 3.70 -13.31 2.28
N HIS A 60 2.65 -12.70 2.83
CA HIS A 60 2.25 -12.85 4.24
C HIS A 60 1.77 -14.26 4.61
N THR A 61 1.46 -15.12 3.64
CA THR A 61 1.10 -16.53 3.87
C THR A 61 2.31 -17.45 3.80
N TRP A 62 3.50 -16.92 3.51
CA TRP A 62 4.71 -17.70 3.39
C TRP A 62 5.27 -18.07 4.77
N GLY A 63 4.90 -19.24 5.26
CA GLY A 63 5.27 -19.68 6.62
C GLY A 63 6.72 -20.11 6.84
N ARG A 64 7.59 -20.10 5.82
CA ARG A 64 8.99 -20.56 5.94
C ARG A 64 10.03 -19.48 5.68
N VAL A 65 9.54 -18.29 5.35
CA VAL A 65 10.34 -17.14 4.94
C VAL A 65 10.92 -16.45 6.15
N GLN A 66 12.18 -16.10 6.06
CA GLN A 66 12.89 -15.31 7.05
C GLN A 66 13.07 -13.88 6.56
N THR A 67 13.51 -12.98 7.44
CA THR A 67 13.72 -11.56 7.09
C THR A 67 14.64 -11.41 5.88
N GLU A 68 15.75 -12.15 5.84
CA GLU A 68 16.70 -12.17 4.72
C GLU A 68 16.06 -12.59 3.38
N ASP A 69 15.06 -13.47 3.40
CA ASP A 69 14.33 -13.86 2.18
C ASP A 69 13.40 -12.74 1.70
N LEU A 70 12.74 -12.03 2.63
CA LEU A 70 11.92 -10.86 2.31
C LEU A 70 12.76 -9.71 1.77
N ASP A 71 13.95 -9.49 2.34
CA ASP A 71 14.85 -8.43 1.92
C ASP A 71 15.26 -8.62 0.45
N VAL A 72 15.57 -9.86 0.04
CA VAL A 72 15.84 -10.19 -1.37
C VAL A 72 14.66 -9.80 -2.25
N LEU A 73 13.43 -10.16 -1.86
CA LEU A 73 12.22 -9.84 -2.63
C LEU A 73 11.97 -8.32 -2.71
N MET A 74 12.15 -7.60 -1.60
CA MET A 74 11.93 -6.16 -1.53
C MET A 74 13.00 -5.37 -2.29
N ASN A 75 14.24 -5.86 -2.32
CA ASN A 75 15.34 -5.24 -3.07
C ASN A 75 15.08 -5.25 -4.59
N LEU A 76 14.29 -6.20 -5.10
CA LEU A 76 13.91 -6.23 -6.52
C LEU A 76 13.11 -4.99 -6.94
N LEU A 77 12.40 -4.35 -6.02
CA LEU A 77 11.67 -3.11 -6.29
C LEU A 77 12.61 -1.97 -6.68
N SER A 78 13.88 -2.03 -6.26
CA SER A 78 14.87 -0.98 -6.53
C SER A 78 15.64 -1.19 -7.84
N ILE A 79 15.38 -2.28 -8.58
CA ILE A 79 16.00 -2.51 -9.89
C ILE A 79 15.54 -1.41 -10.86
N ALA A 80 16.45 -0.94 -11.72
CA ALA A 80 16.15 0.09 -12.71
C ALA A 80 14.86 -0.23 -13.50
N ASP A 81 14.08 0.81 -13.79
CA ASP A 81 12.78 0.76 -14.47
C ASP A 81 11.64 -0.01 -13.77
N VAL A 82 11.91 -0.82 -12.75
CA VAL A 82 10.85 -1.50 -11.97
C VAL A 82 9.94 -0.49 -11.25
N PRO A 83 10.45 0.55 -10.55
CA PRO A 83 9.60 1.53 -9.87
C PRO A 83 8.64 2.25 -10.82
N SER A 84 9.16 2.76 -11.94
CA SER A 84 8.37 3.54 -12.90
C SER A 84 7.28 2.69 -13.55
N ARG A 85 7.61 1.46 -13.98
CA ARG A 85 6.63 0.51 -14.53
C ARG A 85 5.57 0.10 -13.53
N LEU A 86 5.97 -0.15 -12.27
CA LEU A 86 5.05 -0.48 -11.20
C LEU A 86 4.08 0.67 -10.91
N VAL A 87 4.57 1.92 -10.92
CA VAL A 87 3.73 3.13 -10.79
C VAL A 87 2.78 3.25 -11.97
N SER A 88 3.25 3.08 -13.21
CA SER A 88 2.38 3.07 -14.39
C SER A 88 1.28 2.02 -14.27
N LYS A 89 1.60 0.81 -13.82
CA LYS A 89 0.61 -0.25 -13.59
C LYS A 89 -0.37 0.10 -12.47
N LEU A 90 0.08 0.69 -11.36
CA LEU A 90 -0.79 1.17 -10.28
C LEU A 90 -1.75 2.27 -10.75
N ILE A 91 -1.28 3.18 -11.61
CA ILE A 91 -2.09 4.26 -12.17
C ILE A 91 -3.17 3.70 -13.10
N GLN A 92 -2.78 2.82 -14.02
CA GLN A 92 -3.65 2.32 -15.11
C GLN A 92 -4.56 1.15 -14.70
N SER A 93 -4.30 0.51 -13.56
CA SER A 93 -5.10 -0.62 -13.10
C SER A 93 -6.52 -0.14 -12.77
N THR A 94 -7.52 -0.68 -13.47
CA THR A 94 -8.93 -0.36 -13.26
C THR A 94 -9.63 -1.28 -12.25
N THR A 95 -9.10 -2.49 -12.07
CA THR A 95 -9.62 -3.50 -11.14
C THR A 95 -8.51 -4.27 -10.44
N GLY A 96 -8.88 -5.05 -9.43
CA GLY A 96 -7.97 -5.96 -8.75
C GLY A 96 -7.29 -5.34 -7.52
N PRO A 97 -6.17 -5.91 -7.06
CA PRO A 97 -5.65 -5.65 -5.72
C PRO A 97 -4.63 -4.49 -5.68
N ALA A 98 -4.74 -3.50 -6.57
CA ALA A 98 -3.73 -2.44 -6.74
C ALA A 98 -3.43 -1.67 -5.44
N ALA A 99 -4.45 -1.31 -4.66
CA ALA A 99 -4.25 -0.66 -3.37
C ALA A 99 -3.52 -1.56 -2.35
N ARG A 100 -3.74 -2.88 -2.40
CA ARG A 100 -3.02 -3.83 -1.55
C ARG A 100 -1.56 -3.96 -2.00
N ILE A 101 -1.29 -3.96 -3.30
CA ILE A 101 0.07 -3.92 -3.86
C ILE A 101 0.80 -2.66 -3.40
N LEU A 102 0.19 -1.49 -3.55
CA LEU A 102 0.77 -0.23 -3.07
C LEU A 102 1.14 -0.32 -1.58
N GLY A 103 0.33 -1.00 -0.77
CA GLY A 103 0.67 -1.28 0.63
C GLY A 103 1.92 -2.12 0.76
N GLN A 104 1.96 -3.30 0.13
CA GLN A 104 3.09 -4.21 0.23
C GLN A 104 4.38 -3.58 -0.27
N VAL A 105 4.33 -2.81 -1.35
CA VAL A 105 5.48 -2.09 -1.91
C VAL A 105 5.94 -0.97 -0.98
N GLY A 106 5.02 -0.36 -0.22
CA GLY A 106 5.31 0.66 0.79
C GLY A 106 6.24 0.23 1.93
N ARG A 107 6.55 -1.06 2.05
CA ARG A 107 7.63 -1.59 2.91
C ARG A 107 8.97 -0.92 2.62
N THR A 108 9.20 -0.50 1.37
CA THR A 108 10.40 0.22 0.94
C THR A 108 10.07 1.67 0.58
N PRO A 109 11.06 2.60 0.62
CA PRO A 109 10.84 4.00 0.25
C PRO A 109 10.80 4.23 -1.27
N VAL A 110 10.95 3.18 -2.07
CA VAL A 110 11.11 3.25 -3.53
C VAL A 110 9.97 4.01 -4.23
N LEU A 111 8.75 3.87 -3.72
CA LEU A 111 7.57 4.54 -4.29
C LEU A 111 7.17 5.84 -3.58
N ASP A 112 7.87 6.27 -2.53
CA ASP A 112 7.52 7.48 -1.78
C ASP A 112 7.46 8.74 -2.68
N PRO A 113 8.40 8.97 -3.62
CA PRO A 113 8.34 10.11 -4.53
C PRO A 113 7.12 10.11 -5.46
N PHE A 114 6.49 8.96 -5.66
CA PHE A 114 5.36 8.77 -6.57
C PHE A 114 3.99 8.82 -5.87
N LEU A 115 3.95 8.94 -4.54
CA LEU A 115 2.67 9.07 -3.82
C LEU A 115 1.83 10.28 -4.29
N PRO A 116 2.39 11.46 -4.59
CA PRO A 116 1.60 12.58 -5.12
C PRO A 116 0.94 12.27 -6.46
N ILE A 117 1.65 11.62 -7.39
CA ILE A 117 1.07 11.27 -8.70
C ILE A 117 -0.01 10.18 -8.56
N LEU A 118 0.17 9.24 -7.62
CA LEU A 118 -0.83 8.22 -7.33
C LEU A 118 -2.11 8.79 -6.70
N CYS A 119 -2.01 9.85 -5.89
CA CYS A 119 -3.17 10.57 -5.37
C CYS A 119 -4.04 11.18 -6.47
N GLU A 120 -3.42 11.66 -7.55
CA GLU A 120 -4.10 12.47 -8.56
C GLU A 120 -4.51 11.65 -9.79
N GLN A 121 -3.68 10.69 -10.20
CA GLN A 121 -3.82 10.05 -11.52
C GLN A 121 -4.32 8.60 -11.46
N ALA A 122 -4.26 7.93 -10.31
CA ALA A 122 -4.64 6.53 -10.27
C ALA A 122 -6.14 6.34 -10.56
N ILE A 123 -6.46 5.46 -11.51
CA ILE A 123 -7.84 5.21 -11.96
C ILE A 123 -8.67 4.65 -10.80
N GLN A 124 -8.11 3.68 -10.07
CA GLN A 124 -8.80 3.08 -8.91
C GLN A 124 -8.86 4.03 -7.71
N PRO A 125 -10.06 4.39 -7.22
CA PRO A 125 -10.20 5.21 -6.03
C PRO A 125 -9.55 4.64 -4.78
N ALA A 126 -9.50 3.31 -4.65
CA ALA A 126 -8.83 2.65 -3.53
C ALA A 126 -7.31 2.92 -3.50
N VAL A 127 -6.68 3.08 -4.67
CA VAL A 127 -5.26 3.45 -4.77
C VAL A 127 -5.08 4.91 -4.36
N ARG A 128 -5.90 5.83 -4.89
CA ARG A 128 -5.89 7.25 -4.49
C ARG A 128 -6.13 7.42 -2.99
N ALA A 129 -7.15 6.77 -2.43
CA ALA A 129 -7.47 6.80 -1.00
C ALA A 129 -6.28 6.35 -0.16
N LYS A 130 -5.58 5.28 -0.58
CA LYS A 130 -4.40 4.79 0.14
C LYS A 130 -3.23 5.77 0.04
N ALA A 131 -2.97 6.34 -1.12
CA ALA A 131 -1.91 7.32 -1.31
C ALA A 131 -2.17 8.60 -0.50
N TYR A 132 -3.41 9.10 -0.50
CA TYR A 132 -3.85 10.23 0.34
C TYR A 132 -3.69 9.90 1.81
N ARG A 133 -4.13 8.69 2.22
CA ARG A 133 -3.97 8.25 3.61
C ARG A 133 -2.53 8.27 4.03
N SER A 134 -1.65 7.69 3.24
CA SER A 134 -0.25 7.63 3.60
C SER A 134 0.40 9.00 3.70
N GLN A 135 0.04 9.93 2.83
CA GLN A 135 0.54 11.31 2.91
C GLN A 135 -0.09 12.13 4.04
N LEU A 136 -1.36 11.93 4.39
CA LEU A 136 -2.01 12.66 5.50
C LEU A 136 -1.58 12.12 6.88
N GLU A 137 -1.41 10.81 7.01
CA GLU A 137 -0.95 10.16 8.25
C GLU A 137 0.58 10.20 8.40
N GLY A 138 1.33 10.49 7.32
CA GLY A 138 2.79 10.51 7.32
C GLY A 138 3.43 9.12 7.43
N CYS A 139 2.72 8.05 7.08
CA CYS A 139 3.24 6.69 7.07
C CYS A 139 2.67 5.80 5.96
N MET A 140 3.45 4.81 5.53
CA MET A 140 2.97 3.69 4.74
C MET A 140 2.58 2.55 5.68
N VAL A 141 1.40 1.96 5.46
CA VAL A 141 0.90 0.82 6.24
C VAL A 141 0.63 -0.36 5.30
N TRP A 142 1.02 -1.57 5.72
CA TRP A 142 0.80 -2.82 4.98
C TRP A 142 0.32 -3.95 5.88
N PHE A 143 -0.25 -4.97 5.25
CA PHE A 143 -0.72 -6.17 5.93
C PHE A 143 0.42 -7.19 6.08
N GLU A 144 0.67 -7.64 7.29
CA GLU A 144 1.71 -8.64 7.60
C GLU A 144 1.17 -10.02 7.87
N GLY A 145 -0.12 -10.14 8.22
CA GLY A 145 -0.74 -11.41 8.52
C GLY A 145 -1.87 -11.24 9.54
N ARG A 146 -2.21 -12.32 10.23
CA ARG A 146 -3.20 -12.30 11.31
C ARG A 146 -2.64 -12.98 12.54
N LYS A 147 -3.03 -12.51 13.71
CA LYS A 147 -2.74 -13.17 14.99
C LYS A 147 -4.04 -13.53 15.70
N TRP A 148 -4.05 -14.66 16.38
CA TRP A 148 -5.17 -15.05 17.24
C TRP A 148 -5.17 -14.17 18.49
N VAL A 149 -6.32 -13.59 18.81
CA VAL A 149 -6.55 -12.86 20.07
C VAL A 149 -7.73 -13.50 20.78
N TRP A 150 -7.49 -13.94 22.01
CA TRP A 150 -8.54 -14.43 22.90
C TRP A 150 -9.46 -13.28 23.28
N THR A 151 -10.75 -13.42 23.01
CA THR A 151 -11.79 -12.49 23.47
C THR A 151 -12.40 -12.98 24.76
N ASP A 152 -12.51 -14.31 24.92
CA ASP A 152 -12.93 -14.95 26.16
C ASP A 152 -12.15 -16.25 26.36
N ARG A 153 -11.25 -16.27 27.36
CA ARG A 153 -10.43 -17.44 27.67
C ARG A 153 -11.21 -18.56 28.37
N ARG A 154 -12.30 -18.23 29.06
CA ARG A 154 -13.12 -19.19 29.81
C ARG A 154 -13.93 -20.06 28.86
N TRP A 155 -14.42 -19.49 27.77
CA TRP A 155 -15.17 -20.20 26.73
C TRP A 155 -14.31 -20.60 25.52
N CYS A 156 -12.99 -20.46 25.61
CA CYS A 156 -12.08 -20.70 24.49
C CYS A 156 -12.49 -19.96 23.21
N GLN A 157 -12.97 -18.72 23.33
CA GLN A 157 -13.36 -17.88 22.20
C GLN A 157 -12.27 -16.87 21.86
N GLY A 158 -12.04 -16.69 20.58
CA GLY A 158 -11.13 -15.68 20.06
C GLY A 158 -11.39 -15.39 18.60
N GLN A 159 -10.66 -14.42 18.09
CA GLN A 159 -10.74 -14.01 16.70
C GLN A 159 -9.35 -13.70 16.14
N TYR A 160 -9.19 -13.93 14.84
CA TYR A 160 -7.99 -13.51 14.12
C TYR A 160 -8.07 -12.02 13.79
N VAL A 161 -7.16 -11.24 14.37
CA VAL A 161 -7.03 -9.80 14.10
C VAL A 161 -5.89 -9.54 13.11
N PRO A 162 -6.02 -8.54 12.21
CA PRO A 162 -4.95 -8.17 11.29
C PRO A 162 -3.72 -7.65 12.05
N VAL A 163 -2.54 -8.06 11.58
CA VAL A 163 -1.26 -7.48 11.97
C VAL A 163 -0.83 -6.54 10.84
N LEU A 164 -0.54 -5.30 11.20
CA LEU A 164 -0.14 -4.24 10.28
C LEU A 164 1.30 -3.85 10.57
N GLY A 165 2.09 -3.74 9.51
CA GLY A 165 3.40 -3.10 9.55
C GLY A 165 3.28 -1.66 9.09
N GLU A 166 4.16 -0.80 9.60
CA GLU A 166 4.18 0.62 9.28
C GLU A 166 5.61 1.14 9.07
N ARG A 167 5.73 2.16 8.22
CA ARG A 167 6.97 2.91 8.01
C ARG A 167 6.65 4.39 7.83
N LYS A 168 7.33 5.26 8.56
CA LYS A 168 7.19 6.71 8.38
C LYS A 168 7.65 7.14 6.99
N ILE A 169 6.95 8.10 6.40
CA ILE A 169 7.32 8.74 5.14
C ILE A 169 7.51 10.23 5.35
N ARG A 170 8.30 10.84 4.46
CA ARG A 170 8.44 12.29 4.43
C ARG A 170 7.39 12.87 3.50
N VAL A 171 6.59 13.79 4.03
CA VAL A 171 5.52 14.47 3.30
C VAL A 171 5.95 15.91 3.08
N TYR A 172 5.91 16.35 1.82
CA TYR A 172 6.37 17.68 1.43
C TYR A 172 5.23 18.67 1.18
N ARG A 173 4.01 18.17 0.95
CA ARG A 173 2.84 19.02 0.69
C ARG A 173 2.21 19.49 2.01
N PRO A 174 1.72 20.74 2.09
CA PRO A 174 0.98 21.22 3.25
C PRO A 174 -0.24 20.33 3.55
N PHE A 175 -0.46 20.04 4.83
CA PHE A 175 -1.52 19.13 5.29
C PHE A 175 -2.92 19.58 4.81
N LEU A 176 -3.25 20.87 4.98
CA LEU A 176 -4.56 21.41 4.58
C LEU A 176 -4.78 21.35 3.06
N GLU A 177 -3.75 21.60 2.25
CA GLU A 177 -3.85 21.48 0.79
C GLU A 177 -4.15 20.02 0.40
N LEU A 178 -3.46 19.08 1.01
CA LEU A 178 -3.64 17.66 0.75
C LEU A 178 -5.04 17.17 1.19
N LEU A 179 -5.51 17.63 2.36
CA LEU A 179 -6.83 17.30 2.88
C LEU A 179 -7.94 17.88 1.99
N ALA A 180 -7.78 19.13 1.55
CA ALA A 180 -8.71 19.77 0.62
C ALA A 180 -8.77 19.02 -0.72
N LYS A 181 -7.63 18.59 -1.27
CA LYS A 181 -7.58 17.77 -2.49
C LYS A 181 -8.28 16.42 -2.31
N ALA A 182 -8.04 15.72 -1.19
CA ALA A 182 -8.72 14.46 -0.90
C ALA A 182 -10.24 14.67 -0.73
N ALA A 183 -10.66 15.76 -0.09
CA ALA A 183 -12.06 16.14 0.03
C ALA A 183 -12.68 16.51 -1.32
N GLN A 184 -11.88 16.93 -2.31
CA GLN A 184 -12.25 17.30 -3.69
C GLN A 184 -12.29 16.14 -4.68
N ASP A 185 -11.83 14.95 -4.31
CA ASP A 185 -11.79 13.78 -5.18
C ASP A 185 -13.19 13.39 -5.69
N ASP A 186 -13.29 12.82 -6.89
CA ASP A 186 -14.57 12.40 -7.47
C ASP A 186 -15.20 11.18 -6.78
N SER A 187 -14.40 10.41 -6.02
CA SER A 187 -14.88 9.20 -5.39
C SER A 187 -15.32 9.44 -3.94
N PRO A 188 -16.55 9.01 -3.56
CA PRO A 188 -17.01 9.10 -2.18
C PRO A 188 -16.15 8.30 -1.20
N ILE A 189 -15.43 7.28 -1.65
CA ILE A 189 -14.52 6.51 -0.80
C ILE A 189 -13.36 7.39 -0.32
N VAL A 190 -12.81 8.23 -1.21
CA VAL A 190 -11.69 9.13 -0.91
C VAL A 190 -12.19 10.32 -0.08
N GLN A 191 -13.30 10.92 -0.48
CA GLN A 191 -13.93 12.02 0.25
C GLN A 191 -14.32 11.63 1.68
N ARG A 192 -14.89 10.43 1.86
CA ARG A 192 -15.22 9.90 3.19
C ARG A 192 -13.98 9.78 4.07
N PHE A 193 -12.88 9.30 3.50
CA PHE A 193 -11.60 9.24 4.21
C PHE A 193 -11.09 10.63 4.59
N ALA A 194 -11.21 11.62 3.69
CA ALA A 194 -10.88 13.01 4.01
C ALA A 194 -11.73 13.53 5.18
N GLY A 195 -13.03 13.20 5.20
CA GLY A 195 -13.91 13.52 6.32
C GLY A 195 -13.49 12.83 7.63
N ASP A 196 -13.07 11.56 7.61
CA ASP A 196 -12.55 10.87 8.80
C ASP A 196 -11.30 11.58 9.36
N VAL A 197 -10.37 11.97 8.47
CA VAL A 197 -9.15 12.70 8.85
C VAL A 197 -9.49 14.09 9.40
N LEU A 198 -10.41 14.81 8.75
CA LEU A 198 -10.89 16.11 9.19
C LEU A 198 -11.44 16.02 10.61
N LEU A 199 -12.30 15.05 10.89
CA LEU A 199 -12.90 14.86 12.21
C LEU A 199 -11.85 14.51 13.28
N ALA A 200 -10.90 13.64 12.94
CA ALA A 200 -9.81 13.27 13.86
C ALA A 200 -8.88 14.44 14.19
N LYS A 201 -8.81 15.45 13.32
CA LYS A 201 -7.95 16.63 13.43
C LYS A 201 -8.69 17.93 13.66
N LEU A 202 -10.00 17.88 13.90
CA LEU A 202 -10.84 19.07 13.89
C LEU A 202 -10.42 20.08 14.96
N ASP A 203 -10.14 19.60 16.16
CA ASP A 203 -9.72 20.43 17.29
C ASP A 203 -8.33 21.09 17.03
N ASP A 204 -7.46 20.43 16.26
CA ASP A 204 -6.14 20.97 15.86
C ASP A 204 -6.27 22.02 14.75
N LEU A 205 -7.24 21.88 13.84
CA LEU A 205 -7.41 22.73 12.66
C LEU A 205 -8.28 23.96 12.90
N GLY A 206 -9.23 23.90 13.83
CA GLY A 206 -10.12 25.02 14.17
C GLY A 206 -10.82 25.61 12.95
N GLY A 207 -10.75 26.94 12.80
CA GLY A 207 -11.41 27.67 11.71
C GLY A 207 -10.91 27.31 10.30
N ASP A 208 -9.66 26.85 10.16
CA ASP A 208 -9.09 26.47 8.85
C ASP A 208 -9.77 25.23 8.26
N ALA A 209 -10.45 24.44 9.09
CA ALA A 209 -11.27 23.31 8.66
C ALA A 209 -12.58 23.71 7.97
N CYS A 210 -13.06 24.95 8.19
CA CYS A 210 -14.40 25.39 7.76
C CYS A 210 -14.65 25.19 6.24
N PRO A 211 -13.77 25.62 5.32
CA PRO A 211 -14.01 25.45 3.88
C PRO A 211 -14.17 23.98 3.47
N ILE A 212 -13.39 23.09 4.11
CA ILE A 212 -13.43 21.64 3.85
C ILE A 212 -14.71 21.05 4.44
N ALA A 213 -15.06 21.42 5.68
CA ALA A 213 -16.26 20.96 6.36
C ALA A 213 -17.54 21.35 5.61
N THR A 214 -17.67 22.61 5.20
CA THR A 214 -18.81 23.12 4.43
C THR A 214 -18.95 22.38 3.11
N ARG A 215 -17.85 22.18 2.37
CA ARG A 215 -17.87 21.43 1.12
C ARG A 215 -18.39 20.00 1.35
N LEU A 216 -17.80 19.28 2.30
CA LEU A 216 -18.21 17.92 2.61
C LEU A 216 -19.68 17.85 3.05
N SER A 217 -20.19 18.86 3.77
CA SER A 217 -21.58 18.90 4.25
C SER A 217 -22.63 18.95 3.15
N THR A 218 -22.24 19.46 1.97
CA THR A 218 -23.10 19.57 0.78
C THR A 218 -22.95 18.39 -0.19
N ASP A 219 -22.17 17.37 0.19
CA ASP A 219 -21.91 16.22 -0.67
C ASP A 219 -23.19 15.40 -0.94
N ALA A 220 -23.31 14.86 -2.16
CA ALA A 220 -24.46 14.05 -2.55
C ALA A 220 -24.54 12.71 -1.81
N TYR A 221 -23.40 12.19 -1.34
CA TYR A 221 -23.34 10.91 -0.63
C TYR A 221 -23.52 11.12 0.88
N PRO A 222 -24.56 10.52 1.51
CA PRO A 222 -24.83 10.73 2.94
C PRO A 222 -23.64 10.45 3.85
N SER A 223 -22.87 9.39 3.56
CA SER A 223 -21.70 9.01 4.36
C SER A 223 -20.59 10.07 4.39
N VAL A 224 -20.55 10.96 3.39
CA VAL A 224 -19.62 12.11 3.31
C VAL A 224 -20.28 13.34 3.95
N ALA A 225 -21.52 13.63 3.56
CA ALA A 225 -22.31 14.75 4.08
C ALA A 225 -22.40 14.77 5.60
N GLU A 226 -22.68 13.63 6.23
CA GLU A 226 -22.79 13.50 7.69
C GLU A 226 -21.51 13.96 8.42
N ARG A 227 -20.34 13.64 7.87
CA ARG A 227 -19.04 14.04 8.43
C ARG A 227 -18.83 15.54 8.33
N GLY A 228 -19.17 16.13 7.18
CA GLY A 228 -19.10 17.58 6.98
C GLY A 228 -20.06 18.33 7.88
N VAL A 229 -21.33 17.90 7.97
CA VAL A 229 -22.33 18.51 8.86
C VAL A 229 -21.89 18.44 10.32
N PHE A 230 -21.36 17.30 10.75
CA PHE A 230 -20.83 17.17 12.11
C PHE A 230 -19.66 18.15 12.35
N ALA A 231 -18.73 18.24 11.41
CA ALA A 231 -17.59 19.14 11.52
C ALA A 231 -18.02 20.62 11.58
N VAL A 232 -18.95 21.04 10.71
CA VAL A 232 -19.50 22.42 10.72
C VAL A 232 -20.13 22.76 12.07
N LYS A 233 -21.03 21.91 12.58
CA LYS A 233 -21.67 22.12 13.89
C LYS A 233 -20.66 22.28 15.01
N ARG A 234 -19.61 21.46 15.00
CA ARG A 234 -18.58 21.50 16.04
C ARG A 234 -17.66 22.72 15.93
N ILE A 235 -17.49 23.30 14.74
CA ILE A 235 -16.76 24.57 14.54
C ILE A 235 -17.61 25.77 14.99
N GLU A 236 -18.92 25.75 14.72
CA GLU A 236 -19.84 26.87 14.98
C GLU A 236 -20.31 26.97 16.45
N GLY A 237 -20.30 25.86 17.20
CA GLY A 237 -20.69 25.80 18.62
C GLY A 237 -22.09 25.22 18.85
#